data_AF-A0A916Z3D3-F1
#
_entry.id   AF-A0A916Z3D3-F1
#
_cell.length_a   1.000
_cell.length_b   1.000
_cell.length_c   1.000
_cell.angle_alpha   90.00
_cell.angle_beta   90.00
_cell.angle_gamma   90.00
#
_symmetry.space_group_name_H-M   'P 1'
#
loop_
_entity.id
_entity.type
_entity.pdbx_description
1 polymer ?
#
loop_
_entity_poly.entity_id
_entity_poly.type
_entity_poly.pdbx_seq_one_letter_code
_entity_poly.pdbx_strand_id
1 'polypeptide(L)'
;MRLGRGKILTSEKFVTNGPVPPEIWFKRLQWVWEKLNAKSPDSCEAILRHTFHLSQLAPGLLQDLAKPRVDEATFEVLIEAGSLEAASIGLLANYAVLTMSKSDGVMVKAIVALPALSVSGTATENDIARAVLHAWIKCHLAINSRYGASLETVIRPILQGKQFEQHPRPTEH
;
A
#
# COMPACT_ATOMS: atom_id res chain seq x y z
N MET A 1 49.99 6.77 9.39
CA MET A 1 49.49 8.03 10.01
C MET A 1 48.74 8.84 8.96
N ARG A 2 47.62 9.45 9.35
CA ARG A 2 46.71 10.36 8.61
C ARG A 2 45.67 9.76 7.66
N LEU A 3 44.53 9.48 8.31
CA LEU A 3 43.14 9.63 7.86
C LEU A 3 42.92 10.86 6.94
N GLY A 4 42.07 10.70 5.93
CA GLY A 4 41.69 11.76 4.99
C GLY A 4 40.24 11.66 4.51
N ARG A 5 39.30 11.92 5.44
CA ARG A 5 37.95 12.51 5.26
C ARG A 5 36.99 11.85 4.26
N GLY A 6 36.07 11.07 4.84
CA GLY A 6 34.80 10.71 4.22
C GLY A 6 33.96 11.95 3.93
N LYS A 7 33.42 12.00 2.71
CA LYS A 7 32.32 12.90 2.35
C LYS A 7 31.06 12.32 2.98
N ILE A 8 30.58 12.97 4.03
CA ILE A 8 29.23 12.77 4.54
C ILE A 8 28.29 13.29 3.46
N LEU A 9 27.61 12.39 2.77
CA LEU A 9 26.46 12.72 1.94
C LEU A 9 25.38 13.25 2.89
N THR A 10 25.19 14.56 2.82
CA THR A 10 24.14 15.28 3.54
C THR A 10 22.78 14.68 3.20
N SER A 11 22.13 14.16 4.23
CA SER A 11 20.71 13.80 4.27
C SER A 11 19.87 14.93 3.67
N GLU A 12 19.36 14.70 2.45
CA GLU A 12 18.30 15.49 1.85
C GLU A 12 17.04 15.28 2.70
N LYS A 13 16.73 16.27 3.54
CA LYS A 13 15.42 16.40 4.17
C LYS A 13 14.39 16.67 3.07
N PHE A 14 13.77 15.60 2.56
CA PHE A 14 12.55 15.72 1.76
C PHE A 14 11.41 16.16 2.69
N VAL A 15 11.21 17.47 2.80
CA VAL A 15 9.94 18.02 3.28
C VAL A 15 8.90 17.68 2.20
N THR A 16 8.05 16.69 2.44
CA THR A 16 7.00 16.30 1.49
C THR A 16 5.64 16.72 2.03
N ASN A 17 5.28 17.99 1.81
CA ASN A 17 3.90 18.46 1.98
C ASN A 17 3.08 18.26 0.69
N GLY A 18 3.19 17.07 0.07
CA GLY A 18 2.48 16.76 -1.18
C GLY A 18 2.83 15.40 -1.77
N PRO A 19 1.99 14.88 -2.68
CA PRO A 19 2.20 13.59 -3.34
C PRO A 19 3.53 13.55 -4.10
N VAL A 20 4.19 12.39 -4.07
CA VAL A 20 5.46 12.19 -4.81
C VAL A 20 5.19 11.77 -6.26
N PRO A 21 6.11 12.03 -7.20
CA PRO A 21 5.98 11.55 -8.58
C PRO A 21 5.77 10.02 -8.67
N PRO A 22 4.95 9.51 -9.62
CA PRO A 22 4.68 8.08 -9.78
C PRO A 22 5.93 7.20 -9.83
N GLU A 23 6.97 7.59 -10.56
CA GLU A 23 8.18 6.79 -10.67
C GLU A 23 8.89 6.66 -9.31
N ILE A 24 8.87 7.73 -8.51
CA ILE A 24 9.45 7.74 -7.17
C ILE A 24 8.59 6.88 -6.23
N TRP A 25 7.27 7.00 -6.31
CA TRP A 25 6.35 6.21 -5.50
C TRP A 25 6.52 4.70 -5.72
N PHE A 26 6.53 4.25 -6.98
CA PHE A 26 6.73 2.84 -7.30
C PHE A 26 8.14 2.34 -6.93
N LYS A 27 9.19 3.17 -7.09
CA LYS A 27 10.54 2.84 -6.59
C LYS A 27 10.56 2.67 -5.07
N ARG A 28 9.82 3.50 -4.32
CA ARG A 28 9.70 3.36 -2.86
C ARG A 28 8.93 2.09 -2.48
N LEU A 29 7.85 1.75 -3.19
CA LEU A 29 7.16 0.47 -2.99
C LEU A 29 8.08 -0.73 -3.25
N GLN A 30 8.89 -0.67 -4.31
CA GLN A 30 9.88 -1.70 -4.62
C GLN A 30 10.92 -1.83 -3.50
N TRP A 31 11.39 -0.71 -2.94
CA TRP A 31 12.29 -0.71 -1.78
C TRP A 31 11.65 -1.35 -0.54
N VAL A 32 10.37 -1.03 -0.25
CA VAL A 32 9.62 -1.67 0.85
C VAL A 32 9.49 -3.18 0.63
N TRP A 33 9.19 -3.59 -0.60
CA TRP A 33 9.12 -5.00 -0.99
C TRP A 33 10.43 -5.74 -0.71
N GLU A 34 11.56 -5.16 -1.12
CA GLU A 34 12.89 -5.74 -0.88
C GLU A 34 13.21 -5.82 0.61
N LYS A 35 12.85 -4.79 1.39
CA LYS A 35 13.03 -4.77 2.84
C LYS A 35 12.21 -5.82 3.56
N LEU A 36 10.97 -6.04 3.14
CA LEU A 36 10.09 -7.03 3.73
C LEU A 36 10.56 -8.47 3.45
N ASN A 37 11.20 -8.70 2.30
CA ASN A 37 11.79 -10.00 1.93
C ASN A 37 13.19 -10.24 2.48
N ALA A 38 13.94 -9.18 2.78
CA ALA A 38 15.24 -9.31 3.42
C ALA A 38 15.07 -9.92 4.82
N LYS A 39 16.07 -10.70 5.28
CA LYS A 39 16.25 -11.05 6.71
C LYS A 39 16.68 -9.81 7.52
N SER A 40 16.21 -8.63 7.14
CA SER A 40 16.51 -7.37 7.79
C SER A 40 15.94 -7.40 9.20
N PRO A 41 16.62 -6.80 10.19
CA PRO A 41 16.12 -6.70 11.56
C PRO A 41 14.93 -5.74 11.71
N ASP A 42 14.50 -5.07 10.64
CA ASP A 42 13.40 -4.11 10.68
C ASP A 42 12.11 -4.83 11.10
N SER A 43 11.48 -4.37 12.19
CA SER A 43 10.23 -4.97 12.69
C SER A 43 9.10 -4.76 11.67
N CYS A 44 8.12 -5.68 11.66
CA CYS A 44 6.95 -5.55 10.80
C CYS A 44 6.22 -4.21 11.05
N GLU A 45 6.21 -3.73 12.29
CA GLU A 45 5.72 -2.40 12.68
C GLU A 45 6.38 -1.25 11.91
N ALA A 46 7.71 -1.23 11.83
CA ALA A 46 8.43 -0.16 11.15
C ALA A 46 8.08 -0.13 9.65
N ILE A 47 7.95 -1.31 9.04
CA ILE A 47 7.58 -1.44 7.63
C ILE A 47 6.11 -1.02 7.43
N LEU A 48 5.20 -1.39 8.32
CA LEU A 48 3.80 -0.98 8.30
C LEU A 48 3.68 0.55 8.38
N ARG A 49 4.35 1.20 9.33
CA ARG A 49 4.39 2.67 9.45
C ARG A 49 4.90 3.32 8.18
N HIS A 50 6.02 2.82 7.64
CA HIS A 50 6.58 3.35 6.41
C HIS A 50 5.61 3.21 5.23
N THR A 51 4.92 2.07 5.13
CA THR A 51 3.96 1.80 4.05
C THR A 51 2.73 2.68 4.20
N PHE A 52 2.25 2.91 5.42
CA PHE A 52 1.15 3.83 5.69
C PHE A 52 1.48 5.25 5.22
N HIS A 53 2.65 5.77 5.60
CA HIS A 53 3.09 7.10 5.15
C HIS A 53 3.26 7.14 3.62
N LEU A 54 3.84 6.09 3.03
CA LEU A 54 3.99 6.01 1.58
C LEU A 54 2.63 6.01 0.84
N SER A 55 1.61 5.38 1.43
CA SER A 55 0.26 5.34 0.85
C SER A 55 -0.41 6.72 0.83
N GLN A 56 -0.14 7.56 1.84
CA GLN A 56 -0.60 8.96 1.88
C GLN A 56 0.08 9.83 0.82
N LEU A 57 1.30 9.46 0.40
CA LEU A 57 2.08 10.16 -0.62
C LEU A 57 1.82 9.67 -2.05
N ALA A 58 0.82 8.82 -2.26
CA ALA A 58 0.50 8.27 -3.56
C ALA A 58 0.11 9.37 -4.58
N PRO A 59 0.60 9.31 -5.83
CA PRO A 59 0.38 10.36 -6.82
C PRO A 59 -1.01 10.32 -7.46
N GLY A 60 -1.62 11.51 -7.61
CA GLY A 60 -2.78 11.72 -8.47
C GLY A 60 -3.89 10.70 -8.23
N LEU A 61 -4.30 9.99 -9.28
CA LEU A 61 -5.39 9.01 -9.19
C LEU A 61 -5.03 7.74 -8.39
N LEU A 62 -3.75 7.49 -8.12
CA LEU A 62 -3.34 6.40 -7.21
C LEU A 62 -3.65 6.75 -5.76
N GLN A 63 -3.83 8.03 -5.42
CA GLN A 63 -4.15 8.45 -4.07
C GLN A 63 -5.42 7.77 -3.57
N ASP A 64 -6.49 7.76 -4.36
CA ASP A 64 -7.75 7.11 -3.97
C ASP A 64 -7.63 5.59 -3.86
N LEU A 65 -6.74 4.98 -4.63
CA LEU A 65 -6.52 3.53 -4.66
C LEU A 65 -5.56 3.05 -3.58
N ALA A 66 -4.70 3.93 -3.07
CA ALA A 66 -3.74 3.65 -2.01
C ALA A 66 -4.20 4.18 -0.64
N LYS A 67 -5.14 5.12 -0.59
CA LYS A 67 -5.58 5.77 0.65
C LYS A 67 -6.06 4.74 1.68
N PRO A 68 -5.45 4.69 2.89
CA PRO A 68 -5.87 3.79 3.95
C PRO A 68 -7.33 4.00 4.37
N ARG A 69 -7.97 2.91 4.82
CA ARG A 69 -9.33 2.94 5.41
C ARG A 69 -9.38 3.68 6.73
N VAL A 70 -8.30 3.59 7.50
CA VAL A 70 -8.18 4.22 8.81
C VAL A 70 -7.33 5.48 8.70
N ASP A 71 -7.60 6.45 9.56
CA ASP A 71 -6.73 7.61 9.70
C ASP A 71 -5.43 7.27 10.45
N GLU A 72 -4.49 8.21 10.46
CA GLU A 72 -3.17 8.02 11.06
C GLU A 72 -3.24 7.81 12.57
N ALA A 73 -4.13 8.53 13.26
CA ALA A 73 -4.31 8.39 14.70
C ALA A 73 -4.78 6.97 15.07
N THR A 74 -5.80 6.46 14.35
CA THR A 74 -6.30 5.09 14.54
C THR A 74 -5.22 4.07 14.18
N PHE A 75 -4.48 4.31 13.10
CA PHE A 75 -3.40 3.44 12.68
C PHE A 75 -2.30 3.32 13.75
N GLU A 76 -1.83 4.43 14.30
CA GLU A 76 -0.79 4.41 15.34
C GLU A 76 -1.28 3.74 16.63
N VAL A 77 -2.54 3.93 17.02
CA VAL A 77 -3.13 3.19 18.16
C VAL A 77 -3.07 1.67 17.94
N LEU A 78 -3.36 1.21 16.72
CA LEU A 78 -3.27 -0.22 16.39
C LEU A 78 -1.83 -0.74 16.45
N ILE A 79 -0.86 0.06 16.00
CA ILE A 79 0.55 -0.32 16.06
C ILE A 79 1.04 -0.35 17.52
N GLU A 80 0.73 0.66 18.32
CA GLU A 80 1.12 0.72 19.75
C GLU A 80 0.50 -0.41 20.57
N ALA A 81 -0.71 -0.85 20.21
CA ALA A 81 -1.36 -2.01 20.82
C ALA A 81 -0.81 -3.36 20.32
N GLY A 82 0.19 -3.38 19.43
CA GLY A 82 0.72 -4.60 18.83
C GLY A 82 -0.26 -5.33 17.90
N SER A 83 -1.36 -4.67 17.50
CA SER A 83 -2.43 -5.23 16.67
C SER A 83 -2.08 -5.14 15.18
N LEU A 84 -0.96 -5.77 14.78
CA LEU A 84 -0.37 -5.62 13.44
C LEU A 84 -1.27 -6.16 12.32
N GLU A 85 -2.03 -7.22 12.61
CA GLU A 85 -3.05 -7.73 11.69
C GLU A 85 -4.07 -6.63 11.35
N ALA A 86 -4.68 -6.03 12.38
CA ALA A 86 -5.67 -4.97 12.20
C ALA A 86 -5.07 -3.74 11.51
N ALA A 87 -3.83 -3.35 11.85
CA ALA A 87 -3.12 -2.27 11.19
C ALA A 87 -2.90 -2.56 9.69
N SER A 88 -2.50 -3.78 9.33
CA SER A 88 -2.28 -4.19 7.94
C SER A 88 -3.59 -4.20 7.12
N ILE A 89 -4.72 -4.56 7.74
CA ILE A 89 -6.04 -4.51 7.10
C ILE A 89 -6.51 -3.06 6.96
N GLY A 90 -6.25 -2.22 7.97
CA GLY A 90 -6.55 -0.79 7.95
C GLY A 90 -5.80 -0.01 6.86
N LEU A 91 -4.61 -0.49 6.46
CA LEU A 91 -3.82 0.05 5.36
C LEU A 91 -4.49 -0.10 3.98
N LEU A 92 -5.40 -1.07 3.82
CA LEU A 92 -6.06 -1.32 2.55
C LEU A 92 -6.97 -0.15 2.18
N ALA A 93 -7.04 0.17 0.89
CA ALA A 93 -7.99 1.18 0.42
C ALA A 93 -9.44 0.68 0.39
N ASN A 94 -10.39 1.61 0.36
CA ASN A 94 -11.82 1.29 0.22
C ASN A 94 -12.14 0.53 -1.07
N TYR A 95 -11.33 0.73 -2.12
CA TYR A 95 -11.49 0.04 -3.40
C TYR A 95 -10.86 -1.36 -3.43
N ALA A 96 -10.08 -1.71 -2.41
CA ALA A 96 -9.41 -3.00 -2.35
C ALA A 96 -10.32 -4.08 -1.75
N VAL A 97 -10.25 -5.29 -2.31
CA VAL A 97 -10.86 -6.50 -1.75
C VAL A 97 -9.75 -7.37 -1.19
N LEU A 98 -9.91 -7.81 0.05
CA LEU A 98 -9.01 -8.75 0.72
C LEU A 98 -9.68 -10.12 0.82
N THR A 99 -9.01 -11.15 0.32
CA THR A 99 -9.36 -12.54 0.56
C THR A 99 -8.21 -13.20 1.29
N MET A 100 -8.50 -13.90 2.39
CA MET A 100 -7.51 -14.66 3.14
C MET A 100 -7.94 -16.12 3.24
N SER A 101 -6.97 -17.01 3.13
CA SER A 101 -7.16 -18.45 3.33
C SER A 101 -5.95 -19.02 4.05
N LYS A 102 -6.17 -20.03 4.90
CA LYS A 102 -5.07 -20.83 5.41
C LYS A 102 -4.50 -21.68 4.27
N SER A 103 -3.20 -21.59 4.07
CA SER A 103 -2.41 -22.49 3.23
C SER A 103 -1.82 -23.58 4.13
N ASP A 104 -1.51 -24.74 3.58
CA ASP A 104 -1.05 -25.94 4.30
C ASP A 104 -0.25 -25.66 5.60
N GLY A 105 -0.73 -26.19 6.73
CA GLY A 105 -0.11 -26.09 8.04
C GLY A 105 -0.39 -24.79 8.80
N VAL A 106 0.51 -23.80 8.66
CA VAL A 106 0.58 -22.60 9.52
C VAL A 106 0.59 -21.30 8.69
N MET A 107 0.63 -21.40 7.37
CA MET A 107 0.83 -20.22 6.51
C MET A 107 -0.49 -19.57 6.12
N VAL A 108 -0.46 -18.26 5.99
CA VAL A 108 -1.58 -17.43 5.59
C VAL A 108 -1.36 -16.99 4.16
N LYS A 109 -2.29 -17.35 3.27
CA LYS A 109 -2.35 -16.80 1.92
C LYS A 109 -3.30 -15.61 1.91
N ALA A 110 -2.79 -14.45 1.53
CA ALA A 110 -3.56 -13.23 1.32
C ALA A 110 -3.59 -12.85 -0.16
N ILE A 111 -4.76 -12.42 -0.62
CA ILE A 111 -4.99 -11.88 -1.96
C ILE A 111 -5.59 -10.49 -1.77
N VAL A 112 -4.90 -9.46 -2.25
CA VAL A 112 -5.41 -8.09 -2.32
C VAL A 112 -5.71 -7.79 -3.78
N ALA A 113 -6.96 -7.47 -4.09
CA ALA A 113 -7.41 -7.16 -5.44
C ALA A 113 -7.95 -5.73 -5.51
N LEU A 114 -7.75 -5.07 -6.66
CA LEU A 114 -8.46 -3.86 -7.05
C LEU A 114 -9.35 -4.24 -8.24
N PRO A 115 -10.60 -4.69 -8.01
CA PRO A 115 -11.44 -5.29 -9.04
C PRO A 115 -11.67 -4.37 -10.24
N ALA A 116 -11.83 -3.07 -9.97
CA ALA A 116 -12.08 -2.08 -11.02
C ALA A 116 -10.92 -1.98 -12.03
N LEU A 117 -9.70 -2.34 -11.61
CA LEU A 117 -8.52 -2.39 -12.45
C LEU A 117 -8.15 -3.82 -12.87
N SER A 118 -8.93 -4.84 -12.50
CA SER A 118 -8.60 -6.24 -12.77
C SER A 118 -7.17 -6.63 -12.34
N VAL A 119 -6.62 -6.01 -11.29
CA VAL A 119 -5.29 -6.31 -10.76
C VAL A 119 -5.38 -6.92 -9.37
N SER A 120 -4.46 -7.82 -9.07
CA SER A 120 -4.37 -8.46 -7.75
C SER A 120 -2.92 -8.80 -7.40
N GLY A 121 -2.59 -8.70 -6.13
CA GLY A 121 -1.36 -9.25 -5.55
C GLY A 121 -1.68 -10.41 -4.63
N THR A 122 -0.86 -11.45 -4.68
CA THR A 122 -0.98 -12.65 -3.84
C THR A 122 0.31 -12.90 -3.09
N ALA A 123 0.21 -13.20 -1.80
CA ALA A 123 1.34 -13.56 -0.96
C ALA A 123 0.96 -14.65 0.05
N THR A 124 1.96 -15.46 0.43
CA THR A 124 1.82 -16.50 1.44
C THR A 124 2.92 -16.30 2.46
N GLU A 125 2.56 -16.02 3.71
CA GLU A 125 3.50 -15.72 4.81
C GLU A 125 3.13 -16.50 6.08
N ASN A 126 4.03 -16.51 7.07
CA ASN A 126 3.78 -17.12 8.38
C ASN A 126 2.95 -16.22 9.31
N ASP A 127 2.64 -15.01 8.88
CA ASP A 127 1.97 -13.97 9.66
C ASP A 127 0.98 -13.21 8.77
N ILE A 128 -0.19 -12.86 9.34
CA ILE A 128 -1.26 -12.20 8.59
C ILE A 128 -0.82 -10.80 8.15
N ALA A 129 -0.18 -10.03 9.02
CA ALA A 129 0.22 -8.66 8.70
C ALA A 129 1.21 -8.64 7.53
N ARG A 130 2.20 -9.55 7.56
CA ARG A 130 3.13 -9.74 6.44
C ARG A 130 2.44 -10.20 5.17
N ALA A 131 1.52 -11.18 5.25
CA ALA A 131 0.80 -11.69 4.08
C ALA A 131 0.01 -10.57 3.38
N VAL A 132 -0.76 -9.81 4.16
CA VAL A 132 -1.57 -8.69 3.67
C VAL A 132 -0.68 -7.61 3.06
N LEU A 133 0.40 -7.23 3.76
CA LEU A 133 1.32 -6.19 3.30
C LEU A 133 2.03 -6.59 2.00
N HIS A 134 2.55 -7.82 1.90
CA HIS A 134 3.14 -8.32 0.66
C HIS A 134 2.13 -8.35 -0.49
N ALA A 135 0.90 -8.82 -0.24
CA ALA A 135 -0.16 -8.86 -1.24
C ALA A 135 -0.53 -7.44 -1.72
N TRP A 136 -0.63 -6.47 -0.80
CA TRP A 136 -0.92 -5.08 -1.11
C TRP A 136 0.19 -4.45 -1.97
N ILE A 137 1.47 -4.63 -1.62
CA ILE A 137 2.59 -4.09 -2.40
C ILE A 137 2.61 -4.71 -3.81
N LYS A 138 2.45 -6.04 -3.91
CA LYS A 138 2.35 -6.73 -5.21
C LYS A 138 1.20 -6.22 -6.06
N CYS A 139 0.04 -5.97 -5.45
CA CYS A 139 -1.13 -5.44 -6.15
C CYS A 139 -0.80 -4.07 -6.78
N HIS A 140 -0.17 -3.17 -6.02
CA HIS A 140 0.19 -1.84 -6.52
C HIS A 140 1.32 -1.87 -7.55
N LEU A 141 2.35 -2.71 -7.36
CA LEU A 141 3.40 -2.90 -8.38
C LEU A 141 2.83 -3.47 -9.69
N ALA A 142 1.81 -4.33 -9.61
CA ALA A 142 1.11 -4.86 -10.79
C ALA A 142 0.35 -3.76 -11.57
N ILE A 143 -0.12 -2.70 -10.91
CA ILE A 143 -0.70 -1.53 -11.59
C ILE A 143 0.34 -0.91 -12.53
N ASN A 144 1.55 -0.63 -12.03
CA ASN A 144 2.62 -0.05 -12.83
C ASN A 144 3.01 -0.96 -13.99
N SER A 145 3.15 -2.27 -13.72
CA SER A 145 3.50 -3.25 -14.76
C SER A 145 2.43 -3.37 -15.85
N ARG A 146 1.15 -3.20 -15.51
CA ARG A 146 0.03 -3.38 -16.44
C ARG A 146 -0.31 -2.11 -17.22
N TYR A 147 -0.27 -0.96 -16.55
CA TYR A 147 -0.78 0.29 -17.10
C TYR A 147 0.31 1.33 -17.37
N GLY A 148 1.42 1.32 -16.62
CA GLY A 148 2.57 2.20 -16.84
C GLY A 148 2.21 3.64 -17.19
N ALA A 149 2.63 4.09 -18.38
CA ALA A 149 2.35 5.43 -18.89
C ALA A 149 0.86 5.70 -19.20
N SER A 150 0.05 4.67 -19.39
CA SER A 150 -1.39 4.76 -19.70
C SER A 150 -2.27 4.79 -18.45
N LEU A 151 -1.68 4.84 -17.26
CA LEU A 151 -2.36 4.74 -15.98
C LEU A 151 -3.50 5.77 -15.81
N GLU A 152 -3.23 7.03 -16.16
CA GLU A 152 -4.21 8.11 -15.98
C GLU A 152 -5.46 7.91 -16.86
N THR A 153 -5.27 7.47 -18.09
CA THR A 153 -6.35 7.22 -19.05
C THR A 153 -7.27 6.09 -18.59
N VAL A 154 -6.76 5.12 -17.85
CA VAL A 154 -7.52 3.96 -17.37
C VAL A 154 -8.22 4.25 -16.04
N ILE A 155 -7.55 4.90 -15.08
CA ILE A 155 -8.12 5.10 -13.75
C ILE A 155 -9.20 6.19 -13.76
N ARG A 156 -9.04 7.26 -14.57
CA ARG A 156 -9.92 8.42 -14.52
C ARG A 156 -11.41 8.07 -14.74
N PRO A 157 -11.79 7.30 -15.78
CA PRO A 157 -13.19 6.91 -15.98
C PRO A 157 -13.74 6.02 -14.86
N ILE A 158 -12.89 5.19 -14.24
CA ILE A 158 -13.29 4.25 -13.18
C ILE A 158 -13.67 5.01 -11.90
N LEU A 159 -12.88 6.02 -11.53
CA LEU A 159 -13.16 6.84 -10.36
C LEU A 159 -14.34 7.78 -10.60
N GLN A 160 -14.53 8.27 -11.83
CA GLN A 160 -15.65 9.13 -12.20
C GLN A 160 -16.98 8.37 -12.37
N GLY A 161 -16.94 7.14 -12.91
CA GLY A 161 -18.13 6.32 -13.16
C GLY A 161 -18.87 5.90 -11.89
N LYS A 162 -18.19 5.88 -10.74
CA LYS A 162 -18.81 5.59 -9.43
C LYS A 162 -19.56 6.77 -8.80
N GLN A 163 -19.46 7.99 -9.34
CA GLN A 163 -20.32 9.10 -8.91
C GLN A 163 -21.78 8.94 -9.40
N PHE A 164 -22.06 8.06 -10.37
CA PHE A 164 -23.37 7.92 -10.99
C PHE A 164 -24.21 6.74 -10.49
N GLU A 165 -23.71 5.89 -9.59
CA GLU A 165 -24.56 4.92 -8.86
C GLU A 165 -25.17 5.58 -7.61
N GLN A 166 -25.78 6.76 -7.77
CA GLN A 166 -26.84 7.18 -6.86
C GLN A 166 -28.04 6.30 -7.17
N HIS A 167 -28.31 5.31 -6.32
CA HIS A 167 -29.57 4.58 -6.36
C HIS A 167 -30.73 5.59 -6.44
N PRO A 168 -31.65 5.50 -7.42
CA PRO A 168 -32.88 6.26 -7.36
C PRO A 168 -33.58 5.86 -6.06
N ARG A 169 -33.88 6.86 -5.22
CA ARG A 169 -34.73 6.65 -4.04
C ARG A 169 -35.99 5.91 -4.51
N PRO A 170 -36.38 4.80 -3.88
CA PRO A 170 -37.70 4.24 -4.12
C PRO A 170 -38.71 5.32 -3.75
N THR A 171 -39.40 5.87 -4.73
CA THR A 171 -40.64 6.60 -4.48
C THR A 171 -41.64 5.61 -3.93
N GLU A 172 -41.92 5.72 -2.65
CA GLU A 172 -43.09 5.10 -2.03
C GLU A 172 -44.34 5.66 -2.75
N HIS A 173 -45.13 4.76 -3.33
CA HIS A 173 -46.48 5.00 -3.81
C HIS A 173 -47.43 4.04 -3.09
#